data_AF-A0A9E2CHC0-F1
#
_entry.id   AF-A0A9E2CHC0-F1
#
_cell.length_a   1.000
_cell.length_b   1.000
_cell.length_c   1.000
_cell.angle_alpha   90.00
_cell.angle_beta   90.00
_cell.angle_gamma   90.00
#
_symmetry.space_group_name_H-M   'P 1'
#
loop_
_entity.id
_entity.type
_entity.pdbx_description
1 polymer ?
#
loop_
_entity_poly.entity_id
_entity_poly.type
_entity_poly.pdbx_seq_one_letter_code
_entity_poly.pdbx_strand_id
1 'polypeptide(L)'
;MIDTLEALQQHQLVILRRLRGGPLTEFELADEVAGHSGYSIEDCADHMADWLDELRAEGLTWAGFLVNDAGQEIMAAALTKRGKELVR
;
A
#
# COMPACT_ATOMS: atom_id res chain seq x y z
N MET A 1 -0.81 -15.26 -6.82
CA MET A 1 -0.06 -15.82 -5.69
C MET A 1 1.37 -15.32 -5.75
N ILE A 2 1.60 -14.24 -5.01
CA ILE A 2 2.91 -13.59 -4.91
C ILE A 2 3.68 -14.25 -3.76
N ASP A 3 4.75 -14.96 -4.12
CA ASP A 3 5.56 -15.73 -3.16
C ASP A 3 7.02 -15.26 -3.09
N THR A 4 7.45 -14.37 -3.99
CA THR A 4 8.79 -13.77 -3.99
C THR A 4 8.74 -12.27 -4.35
N LEU A 5 9.80 -11.53 -4.05
CA LEU A 5 9.87 -10.09 -4.33
C LEU A 5 9.93 -9.78 -5.83
N GLU A 6 10.51 -10.68 -6.62
CA GLU A 6 10.68 -10.53 -8.07
C GLU A 6 9.35 -10.61 -8.83
N ALA A 7 8.31 -11.19 -8.21
CA ALA A 7 6.97 -11.26 -8.78
C ALA A 7 6.16 -9.97 -8.59
N LEU A 8 6.64 -9.02 -7.77
CA LEU A 8 5.95 -7.76 -7.49
C LEU A 8 6.17 -6.74 -8.60
N GLN A 9 5.12 -6.00 -8.91
CA GLN A 9 5.26 -4.77 -9.69
C GLN A 9 5.98 -3.69 -8.86
N GLN A 10 6.55 -2.68 -9.52
CA GLN A 10 7.34 -1.64 -8.85
C GLN A 10 6.55 -0.91 -7.75
N HIS A 11 5.31 -0.51 -8.02
CA HIS A 11 4.47 0.19 -7.03
C HIS A 11 4.15 -0.71 -5.82
N GLN A 12 3.84 -1.99 -6.05
CA GLN A 12 3.60 -2.98 -5.00
C GLN A 12 4.83 -3.15 -4.10
N LEU A 13 6.02 -3.23 -4.68
CA LEU A 13 7.27 -3.31 -3.94
C LEU A 13 7.52 -2.06 -3.08
N VAL A 14 7.25 -0.86 -3.62
CA VAL A 14 7.37 0.39 -2.86
C VAL A 14 6.40 0.41 -1.68
N ILE A 15 5.11 0.14 -1.92
CA ILE A 15 4.07 0.09 -0.87
C ILE A 15 4.50 -0.87 0.25
N LEU A 16 4.84 -2.12 -0.08
CA LEU A 16 5.19 -3.11 0.93
C LEU A 16 6.45 -2.74 1.71
N ARG A 17 7.46 -2.14 1.06
CA ARG A 17 8.68 -1.67 1.74
C ARG A 17 8.39 -0.52 2.70
N ARG A 18 7.52 0.42 2.33
CA ARG A 18 7.17 1.57 3.17
C ARG A 18 6.37 1.16 4.40
N LEU A 19 5.43 0.24 4.22
CA LEU A 19 4.64 -0.32 5.32
C LEU A 19 5.47 -1.15 6.33
N ARG A 20 6.77 -1.41 6.07
CA ARG A 20 7.69 -1.95 7.10
C ARG A 20 7.90 -0.99 8.27
N GLY A 21 7.82 0.32 8.02
CA GLY A 21 7.99 1.36 9.04
C GLY A 21 6.77 1.52 9.95
N GLY A 22 5.60 1.04 9.52
CA GLY A 22 4.34 1.19 10.23
C GLY A 22 3.17 1.34 9.26
N PRO A 23 1.93 1.43 9.79
CA PRO A 23 0.77 1.76 8.97
C PRO A 23 0.91 3.14 8.32
N LEU A 24 0.43 3.26 7.09
CA LEU A 24 0.42 4.53 6.34
C LEU A 24 -0.96 4.75 5.73
N THR A 25 -1.31 6.01 5.53
CA THR A 25 -2.50 6.44 4.80
C THR A 25 -2.29 6.34 3.29
N GLU A 26 -3.38 6.35 2.54
CA GLU A 26 -3.34 6.35 1.08
C GLU A 26 -2.57 7.54 0.48
N PHE A 27 -2.62 8.70 1.13
CA PHE A 27 -1.91 9.90 0.70
C PHE A 27 -0.39 9.77 0.89
N GLU A 28 0.04 9.24 2.04
CA GLU A 28 1.46 8.97 2.31
C GLU A 28 1.99 7.90 1.34
N LEU A 29 1.19 6.87 1.05
CA LEU A 29 1.57 5.84 0.09
C LEU A 29 1.63 6.38 -1.35
N ALA A 30 0.72 7.26 -1.73
CA ALA A 30 0.72 7.86 -3.07
C ALA A 30 1.97 8.72 -3.28
N ASP A 31 2.35 9.53 -2.30
CA ASP A 31 3.59 10.33 -2.33
C ASP A 31 4.83 9.42 -2.43
N GLU A 32 4.88 8.37 -1.61
CA GLU A 32 6.01 7.43 -1.62
C GLU A 32 6.14 6.67 -2.95
N VAL A 33 5.03 6.24 -3.54
CA VAL A 33 5.04 5.56 -4.85
C VAL A 33 5.44 6.53 -5.95
N ALA A 34 4.87 7.74 -5.99
CA ALA A 34 5.22 8.74 -6.99
C ALA A 34 6.72 9.10 -6.93
N GLY A 35 7.29 9.27 -5.72
CA GLY A 35 8.71 9.58 -5.54
C GLY A 35 9.68 8.47 -5.96
N HIS A 36 9.20 7.24 -6.15
CA HIS A 36 10.02 6.07 -6.47
C HIS A 36 9.53 5.31 -7.71
N SER A 37 8.67 5.92 -8.51
CA SER A 37 8.12 5.35 -9.74
C SER A 37 8.08 6.39 -10.87
N GLY A 38 7.55 5.99 -12.03
CA GLY A 38 7.29 6.91 -13.14
C GLY A 38 5.91 7.55 -13.11
N TYR A 39 5.10 7.28 -12.08
CA TYR A 39 3.74 7.81 -11.94
C TYR A 39 3.73 9.20 -11.29
N SER A 40 2.76 10.03 -11.66
CA SER A 40 2.49 11.26 -10.91
C SER A 40 1.81 10.93 -9.58
N ILE A 41 1.81 11.90 -8.65
CA ILE A 41 1.09 11.75 -7.38
C ILE A 41 -0.43 11.64 -7.58
N GLU A 42 -0.97 12.31 -8.59
CA GLU A 42 -2.39 12.27 -8.97
C GLU A 42 -2.75 10.88 -9.48
N ASP A 43 -1.96 10.31 -10.40
CA ASP A 43 -2.15 8.93 -10.87
C ASP A 43 -2.05 7.92 -9.73
N CYS A 44 -1.09 8.13 -8.81
CA CYS A 44 -0.92 7.24 -7.66
C CYS A 44 -2.13 7.31 -6.70
N ALA A 45 -2.68 8.50 -6.47
CA ALA A 45 -3.87 8.66 -5.63
C ALA A 45 -5.08 7.95 -6.25
N ASP A 46 -5.27 8.09 -7.57
CA ASP A 46 -6.38 7.46 -8.30
C ASP A 46 -6.30 5.93 -8.28
N HIS A 47 -5.09 5.36 -8.29
CA HIS A 47 -4.89 3.90 -8.31
C HIS A 47 -4.68 3.25 -6.93
N MET A 48 -4.45 4.02 -5.86
CA MET A 48 -4.02 3.47 -4.57
C MET A 48 -5.00 2.45 -3.99
N ALA A 49 -6.31 2.71 -4.11
CA ALA A 49 -7.35 1.80 -3.64
C ALA A 49 -7.26 0.43 -4.32
N ASP A 50 -7.12 0.42 -5.65
CA ASP A 50 -7.02 -0.82 -6.42
C ASP A 50 -5.73 -1.58 -6.06
N TRP A 51 -4.59 -0.89 -6.00
CA TRP A 51 -3.31 -1.51 -5.64
C TRP A 51 -3.30 -2.10 -4.23
N LEU A 52 -3.93 -1.41 -3.27
CA LEU A 52 -4.07 -1.94 -1.91
C LEU A 52 -5.03 -3.12 -1.85
N ASP A 53 -6.08 -3.14 -2.68
CA ASP A 53 -6.99 -4.28 -2.75
C ASP A 53 -6.32 -5.52 -3.36
N GLU A 54 -5.49 -5.35 -4.40
CA GLU A 54 -4.68 -6.43 -4.97
C GLU A 54 -3.76 -7.07 -3.90
N LEU A 55 -3.02 -6.23 -3.17
CA LEU A 55 -2.11 -6.69 -2.11
C LEU A 55 -2.87 -7.34 -0.93
N ARG A 56 -4.08 -6.86 -0.65
CA ARG A 56 -4.97 -7.43 0.36
C ARG A 56 -5.52 -8.78 -0.08
N ALA A 57 -5.91 -8.94 -1.34
CA ALA A 57 -6.36 -10.19 -1.92
C ALA A 57 -5.26 -11.26 -1.90
N GLU A 58 -4.01 -10.85 -2.06
CA GLU A 58 -2.82 -11.70 -1.88
C GLU A 58 -2.45 -11.93 -0.39
N GLY A 59 -3.17 -11.30 0.54
CA GLY A 59 -2.96 -11.45 1.99
C GLY A 59 -1.67 -10.80 2.50
N LEU A 60 -1.07 -9.88 1.75
CA LEU A 60 0.18 -9.20 2.10
C LEU A 60 -0.06 -7.94 2.95
N THR A 61 -1.19 -7.28 2.73
CA THR A 61 -1.61 -6.09 3.48
C THR A 61 -2.98 -6.29 4.12
N TRP A 62 -3.19 -5.58 5.22
CA TRP A 62 -4.53 -5.12 5.59
C TRP A 62 -4.70 -3.71 5.00
N ALA A 63 -5.87 -3.41 4.45
CA ALA A 63 -6.24 -2.07 4.00
C ALA A 63 -7.72 -1.82 4.34
N GLY A 64 -8.05 -0.61 4.78
CA GLY A 64 -9.42 -0.24 5.11
C GLY A 64 -9.58 1.23 5.45
N PHE A 65 -10.83 1.67 5.54
CA PHE A 65 -11.19 3.04 5.89
C PHE A 65 -11.18 3.25 7.41
N LEU A 66 -10.57 4.35 7.82
CA LEU A 66 -10.65 4.92 9.16
C LEU A 66 -11.57 6.13 9.09
N VAL A 67 -12.47 6.26 10.06
CA VAL A 67 -13.43 7.37 10.12
C VAL A 67 -13.16 8.17 11.38
N ASN A 68 -13.07 9.49 11.25
CA ASN A 68 -12.94 10.38 12.41
C ASN A 68 -14.32 10.83 12.93
N ASP A 69 -14.34 11.52 14.08
CA ASP A 69 -15.58 12.00 14.71
C ASP A 69 -16.36 13.01 13.84
N ALA A 70 -15.72 13.61 12.83
CA ALA A 70 -16.35 14.50 11.86
C ALA A 70 -16.96 13.76 10.66
N GLY A 71 -16.86 12.43 10.61
CA GLY A 71 -17.35 11.60 9.50
C GLY A 71 -16.45 11.62 8.26
N GLN A 72 -15.22 12.13 8.37
CA GLN A 72 -14.26 12.05 7.27
C GLN A 72 -13.62 10.66 7.25
N GLU A 73 -13.55 10.08 6.05
CA GLU A 73 -12.95 8.78 5.81
C GLU A 73 -11.56 8.94 5.22
N ILE A 74 -10.61 8.12 5.67
CA ILE A 74 -9.27 8.01 5.11
C ILE A 74 -8.90 6.55 4.98
N MET A 75 -8.40 6.11 3.83
CA MET A 75 -7.89 4.75 3.71
C MET A 75 -6.49 4.65 4.32
N ALA A 76 -6.26 3.59 5.07
CA ALA A 76 -4.97 3.25 5.63
C ALA A 76 -4.64 1.77 5.38
N ALA A 77 -3.35 1.46 5.33
CA ALA A 77 -2.84 0.11 5.14
C ALA A 77 -1.72 -0.23 6.10
N ALA A 78 -1.55 -1.52 6.37
CA ALA A 78 -0.46 -2.08 7.17
C ALA A 78 -0.07 -3.46 6.64
N LEU A 79 1.19 -3.87 6.85
CA LEU A 79 1.60 -5.24 6.51
C LEU A 79 0.92 -6.26 7.42
N THR A 80 0.43 -7.34 6.81
CA THR A 80 0.10 -8.57 7.54
C THR A 80 1.38 -9.27 8.02
N LYS A 81 1.24 -10.34 8.81
CA LYS A 81 2.37 -11.20 9.15
C LYS A 81 3.08 -11.74 7.90
N ARG A 82 2.32 -12.22 6.91
CA ARG A 82 2.85 -12.73 5.63
C ARG A 82 3.58 -11.63 4.86
N GLY A 83 2.99 -10.43 4.77
CA GLY A 83 3.63 -9.29 4.12
C GLY A 83 4.99 -8.96 4.74
N LYS A 84 5.07 -8.93 6.08
CA LYS A 84 6.33 -8.69 6.80
C LYS A 84 7.39 -9.75 6.53
N GLU A 85 7.00 -11.02 6.41
CA GLU A 85 7.91 -12.12 6.08
C GLU A 85 8.45 -12.00 4.65
N LEU A 86 7.62 -11.56 3.70
CA LEU A 86 8.01 -11.38 2.29
C LEU A 86 9.04 -10.26 2.10
N VAL A 87 8.88 -9.12 2.79
CA VAL A 87 9.78 -7.95 2.64
C VAL A 87 10.88 -7.89 3.70
N ARG A 88 11.15 -8.99 4.40
CA ARG A 88 12.17 -9.04 5.46
C ARG A 88 13.56 -8.70 4.96
#